data_AF-A0A2E8UCI3-F1
#
_entry.id   AF-A0A2E8UCI3-F1
#
_cell.length_a   1.000
_cell.length_b   1.000
_cell.length_c   1.000
_cell.angle_alpha   90.00
_cell.angle_beta   90.00
_cell.angle_gamma   90.00
#
_symmetry.space_group_name_H-M   'P 1'
#
loop_
_entity.id
_entity.type
_entity.pdbx_description
1 polymer ?
#
loop_
_entity_poly.entity_id
_entity_poly.type
_entity_poly.pdbx_seq_one_letter_code
_entity_poly.pdbx_strand_id
1 'polypeptide(L)'
;MKSVLMIRKTLEIEEITHKEEEFQVGLIKIKNQGNLLDSNMTTKKEINIAINGIFGKMGSTVFSAANNQEDIITIAGIDPVIEKINNKFSVPVYVDIEQMSKVSKPDVMIDFTNGKVAAKSISQALSKGIHVVSGSTGLSDKEYSALEKDSINNNVGFISAPNFAIGAILLMHLSGIASEYFEYADLIESHHEMKIDSPSGTAISILESMTKDKTGDFKSNKAEIEDEIKNTRGGNYKNINVHSARMPGRVARHEVVFGALGQTLTLIHDSINRESFMPGVMLCVRKVKDFSGQGVIFGLDKVLGLGKNEH
;
A
#
# COMPACT_ATOMS: atom_id res chain seq x y z
N MET A 1 -24.51 71.01 3.11
CA MET A 1 -24.48 69.77 2.28
C MET A 1 -23.12 69.46 1.63
N LYS A 2 -22.24 70.44 1.33
CA LYS A 2 -20.90 70.18 0.76
C LYS A 2 -19.86 69.62 1.75
N SER A 3 -20.00 69.87 3.05
CA SER A 3 -19.01 69.48 4.08
C SER A 3 -19.05 68.00 4.46
N VAL A 4 -20.23 67.37 4.42
CA VAL A 4 -20.41 65.94 4.76
C VAL A 4 -19.94 65.01 3.64
N LEU A 5 -19.97 65.49 2.39
CA LEU A 5 -19.53 64.72 1.22
C LEU A 5 -18.00 64.66 1.12
N MET A 6 -17.29 65.68 1.60
CA MET A 6 -15.81 65.67 1.66
C MET A 6 -15.31 64.67 2.72
N ILE A 7 -15.92 64.66 3.91
CA ILE A 7 -15.49 63.75 5.00
C ILE A 7 -15.70 62.27 4.61
N ARG A 8 -16.79 61.93 3.91
CA ARG A 8 -17.00 60.56 3.41
C ARG A 8 -15.98 60.16 2.34
N LYS A 9 -15.59 61.07 1.44
CA LYS A 9 -14.55 60.79 0.45
C LYS A 9 -13.17 60.62 1.08
N THR A 10 -12.84 61.39 2.11
CA THR A 10 -11.55 61.26 2.80
C THR A 10 -11.45 59.92 3.55
N LEU A 11 -12.52 59.49 4.22
CA LEU A 11 -12.56 58.20 4.92
C LEU A 11 -12.50 57.00 3.97
N GLU A 12 -13.18 57.04 2.82
CA GLU A 12 -13.08 55.98 1.80
C GLU A 12 -11.66 55.89 1.19
N ILE A 13 -10.98 57.03 1.01
CA ILE A 13 -9.61 57.04 0.49
C ILE A 13 -8.63 56.47 1.52
N GLU A 14 -8.76 56.83 2.80
CA GLU A 14 -7.92 56.29 3.88
C GLU A 14 -8.07 54.77 4.05
N GLU A 15 -9.30 54.24 3.97
CA GLU A 15 -9.58 52.80 4.01
C GLU A 15 -9.00 52.04 2.80
N ILE A 16 -9.00 52.65 1.62
CA ILE A 16 -8.41 52.07 0.41
C ILE A 16 -6.88 52.07 0.51
N THR A 17 -6.26 53.17 0.98
CA THR A 17 -4.80 53.23 1.16
C THR A 17 -4.31 52.24 2.23
N HIS A 18 -5.04 52.05 3.33
CA HIS A 18 -4.67 51.05 4.33
C HIS A 18 -4.76 49.61 3.79
N LYS A 19 -5.78 49.31 2.97
CA LYS A 19 -5.89 47.99 2.32
C LYS A 19 -4.80 47.76 1.27
N GLU A 20 -4.38 48.78 0.55
CA GLU A 20 -3.25 48.67 -0.41
C GLU A 20 -1.91 48.47 0.30
N GLU A 21 -1.67 49.13 1.43
CA GLU A 21 -0.47 48.89 2.25
C GLU A 21 -0.47 47.49 2.87
N GLU A 22 -1.59 47.00 3.41
CA GLU A 22 -1.70 45.62 3.89
C GLU A 22 -1.47 44.59 2.78
N PHE A 23 -1.95 44.86 1.56
CA PHE A 23 -1.75 43.99 0.41
C PHE A 23 -0.29 43.99 -0.08
N GLN A 24 0.39 45.14 -0.06
CA GLN A 24 1.81 45.25 -0.39
C GLN A 24 2.71 44.61 0.67
N VAL A 25 2.41 44.78 1.97
CA VAL A 25 3.11 44.09 3.06
C VAL A 25 2.87 42.58 3.00
N GLY A 26 1.66 42.14 2.61
CA GLY A 26 1.33 40.75 2.30
C GLY A 26 2.15 40.18 1.14
N LEU A 27 2.26 40.92 0.03
CA LEU A 27 3.07 40.55 -1.14
C LEU A 27 4.58 40.51 -0.85
N ILE A 28 5.09 41.40 0.01
CA ILE A 28 6.49 41.38 0.45
C ILE A 28 6.75 40.19 1.39
N LYS A 29 5.80 39.81 2.26
CA LYS A 29 5.88 38.58 3.05
C LYS A 29 5.84 37.32 2.18
N ILE A 30 5.02 37.30 1.12
CA ILE A 30 4.96 36.17 0.17
C ILE A 30 6.25 36.08 -0.66
N LYS A 31 6.82 37.21 -1.11
CA LYS A 31 8.11 37.24 -1.83
C LYS A 31 9.31 36.86 -0.94
N ASN A 32 9.29 37.24 0.34
CA ASN A 32 10.33 36.84 1.29
C ASN A 32 10.16 35.40 1.80
N GLN A 33 8.95 34.82 1.77
CA GLN A 33 8.75 33.37 1.95
C GLN A 33 9.18 32.56 0.70
N GLY A 34 9.09 33.14 -0.49
CA GLY A 34 9.62 32.56 -1.73
C GLY A 34 11.15 32.46 -1.79
N ASN A 35 11.88 33.25 -0.99
CA ASN A 35 13.35 33.25 -0.92
C ASN A 35 13.92 32.47 0.30
N LEU A 36 13.07 31.81 1.09
CA LEU A 36 13.48 30.88 2.17
C LEU A 36 13.33 29.40 1.78
N LEU A 37 13.03 29.11 0.51
CA LEU A 37 12.88 27.74 -0.02
C LEU A 37 14.15 27.18 -0.66
N ASP A 38 15.26 27.92 -0.70
CA ASP A 38 16.50 27.51 -1.39
C ASP A 38 17.72 27.26 -0.47
N SER A 39 17.54 27.05 0.84
CA SER A 39 18.67 26.71 1.73
C SER A 39 18.47 25.47 2.61
N ASN A 40 17.46 24.65 2.34
CA ASN A 40 17.32 23.31 2.92
C ASN A 40 16.93 22.31 1.83
N MET A 41 17.77 22.19 0.78
CA MET A 41 17.93 20.89 0.12
C MET A 41 18.55 19.94 1.15
N THR A 42 17.73 19.41 2.06
CA THR A 42 17.98 18.06 2.59
C THR A 42 18.13 17.19 1.37
N THR A 43 19.36 16.82 1.03
CA THR A 43 19.64 15.79 0.03
C THR A 43 18.83 14.58 0.45
N LYS A 44 17.70 14.34 -0.23
CA LYS A 44 16.82 13.22 0.05
C LYS A 44 17.71 11.99 -0.13
N LYS A 45 17.96 11.25 0.94
CA LYS A 45 18.92 10.15 0.91
C LYS A 45 18.44 9.14 -0.13
N GLU A 46 19.21 8.96 -1.20
CA GLU A 46 18.93 7.96 -2.23
C GLU A 46 18.94 6.56 -1.61
N ILE A 47 17.96 5.74 -1.98
CA ILE A 47 17.83 4.34 -1.57
C ILE A 47 18.14 3.49 -2.79
N ASN A 48 19.26 2.77 -2.75
CA ASN A 48 19.63 1.86 -3.82
C ASN A 48 18.86 0.56 -3.69
N ILE A 49 18.16 0.15 -4.75
CA ILE A 49 17.37 -1.08 -4.75
C ILE A 49 17.90 -2.10 -5.74
N ALA A 50 17.72 -3.37 -5.37
CA ALA A 50 17.78 -4.50 -6.29
C ALA A 50 16.41 -5.15 -6.43
N ILE A 51 16.06 -5.61 -7.64
CA ILE A 51 14.77 -6.26 -7.92
C ILE A 51 15.00 -7.74 -8.24
N ASN A 52 14.55 -8.63 -7.36
CA ASN A 52 14.58 -10.07 -7.57
C ASN A 52 13.32 -10.54 -8.32
N GLY A 53 13.52 -11.26 -9.42
CA GLY A 53 12.48 -11.59 -10.41
C GLY A 53 12.19 -10.43 -11.37
N ILE A 54 13.23 -9.68 -11.77
CA ILE A 54 13.07 -8.43 -12.56
C ILE A 54 12.38 -8.66 -13.92
N PHE A 55 12.54 -9.83 -14.56
CA PHE A 55 11.85 -10.12 -15.83
C PHE A 55 10.36 -10.46 -15.64
N GLY A 56 9.93 -10.74 -14.42
CA GLY A 56 8.53 -11.00 -14.09
C GLY A 56 7.62 -9.79 -14.33
N LYS A 57 6.31 -10.05 -14.38
CA LYS A 57 5.29 -8.99 -14.55
C LYS A 57 5.38 -7.95 -13.43
N MET A 58 5.51 -8.39 -12.17
CA MET A 58 5.66 -7.48 -11.03
C MET A 58 7.04 -6.82 -11.03
N GLY A 59 8.13 -7.57 -11.22
CA GLY A 59 9.48 -7.01 -11.26
C GLY A 59 9.66 -5.88 -12.29
N SER A 60 9.15 -6.06 -13.50
CA SER A 60 9.16 -5.02 -14.54
C SER A 60 8.28 -3.80 -14.21
N THR A 61 7.16 -4.01 -13.50
CA THR A 61 6.31 -2.92 -13.01
C THR A 61 7.04 -2.12 -11.92
N VAL A 62 7.72 -2.80 -10.99
CA VAL A 62 8.54 -2.18 -9.93
C VAL A 62 9.67 -1.36 -10.54
N PHE A 63 10.38 -1.92 -11.52
CA PHE A 63 11.45 -1.21 -12.23
C PHE A 63 10.93 0.10 -12.86
N SER A 64 9.80 0.00 -13.57
CA SER A 64 9.18 1.17 -14.22
C SER A 64 8.72 2.21 -13.19
N ALA A 65 8.18 1.79 -12.06
CA ALA A 65 7.75 2.68 -10.99
C ALA A 65 8.94 3.35 -10.28
N ALA A 66 10.02 2.60 -10.01
CA ALA A 66 11.24 3.12 -9.40
C ALA A 66 11.93 4.18 -10.26
N ASN A 67 11.93 4.02 -11.58
CA ASN A 67 12.47 5.04 -12.50
C ASN A 67 11.72 6.38 -12.46
N ASN A 68 10.51 6.40 -11.90
CA ASN A 68 9.72 7.62 -11.69
C ASN A 68 9.90 8.19 -10.27
N GLN A 69 10.86 7.70 -9.49
CA GLN A 69 11.15 8.20 -8.14
C GLN A 69 12.51 8.90 -8.13
N GLU A 70 12.60 10.05 -7.44
CA GLU A 70 13.86 10.78 -7.26
C GLU A 70 14.75 10.15 -6.18
N ASP A 71 14.14 9.48 -5.19
CA ASP A 71 14.83 8.96 -4.00
C ASP A 71 15.08 7.45 -4.02
N ILE A 72 14.65 6.75 -5.07
CA ILE A 72 14.78 5.30 -5.18
C ILE A 72 15.46 4.97 -6.50
N ILE A 73 16.69 4.46 -6.42
CA ILE A 73 17.53 4.18 -7.59
C ILE A 73 17.65 2.67 -7.75
N THR A 74 17.21 2.14 -8.89
CA THR A 74 17.46 0.73 -9.20
C THR A 74 18.91 0.58 -9.66
N ILE A 75 19.69 -0.24 -8.96
CA ILE A 75 21.10 -0.49 -9.30
C ILE A 75 21.36 -1.89 -9.83
N ALA A 76 20.44 -2.83 -9.61
CA ALA A 76 20.57 -4.22 -10.04
C ALA A 76 19.22 -4.91 -10.25
N GLY A 77 19.19 -5.81 -11.23
CA GLY A 77 18.15 -6.84 -11.35
C GLY A 77 18.70 -8.23 -11.04
N ILE A 78 17.85 -9.14 -10.57
CA ILE A 78 18.20 -10.55 -10.37
C ILE A 78 17.14 -11.42 -11.05
N ASP A 79 17.56 -12.33 -11.92
CA ASP A 79 16.69 -13.33 -12.54
C ASP A 79 17.53 -14.46 -13.19
N PRO A 80 17.24 -15.75 -12.94
CA PRO A 80 17.99 -16.86 -13.52
C PRO A 80 17.84 -16.99 -15.05
N VAL A 81 16.86 -16.31 -15.67
CA VAL A 81 16.58 -16.41 -17.11
C VAL A 81 17.39 -15.40 -17.95
N ILE A 82 18.32 -14.67 -17.33
CA ILE A 82 19.11 -13.59 -17.97
C ILE A 82 19.69 -13.95 -19.34
N GLU A 83 20.17 -15.19 -19.53
CA GLU A 83 20.79 -15.63 -20.78
C GLU A 83 19.83 -15.60 -21.98
N LYS A 84 18.51 -15.58 -21.75
CA LYS A 84 17.49 -15.56 -22.80
C LYS A 84 16.95 -14.16 -23.13
N ILE A 85 17.20 -13.17 -22.28
CA ILE A 85 16.59 -11.82 -22.39
C ILE A 85 17.65 -10.77 -22.04
N ASN A 86 18.62 -10.57 -22.93
CA ASN A 86 19.59 -9.49 -22.75
C ASN A 86 18.98 -8.13 -23.19
N ASN A 87 19.35 -7.04 -22.52
CA ASN A 87 19.07 -5.63 -22.88
C ASN A 87 17.65 -5.07 -22.65
N LYS A 88 16.81 -5.66 -21.77
CA LYS A 88 15.49 -5.07 -21.44
C LYS A 88 15.56 -3.89 -20.45
N PHE A 89 16.59 -3.87 -19.59
CA PHE A 89 16.71 -2.93 -18.49
C PHE A 89 18.00 -2.14 -18.59
N SER A 90 17.99 -0.89 -18.10
CA SER A 90 19.16 0.00 -18.08
C SER A 90 20.11 -0.26 -16.90
N VAL A 91 19.96 -1.40 -16.21
CA VAL A 91 20.73 -1.80 -15.04
C VAL A 91 21.32 -3.19 -15.27
N PRO A 92 22.47 -3.53 -14.66
CA PRO A 92 22.99 -4.88 -14.73
C PRO A 92 22.01 -5.87 -14.12
N VAL A 93 21.84 -7.02 -14.77
CA VAL A 93 21.05 -8.14 -14.25
C VAL A 93 22.01 -9.27 -13.90
N TYR A 94 21.71 -10.00 -12.82
CA TYR A 94 22.51 -11.11 -12.32
C TYR A 94 21.67 -12.38 -12.23
N VAL A 95 22.30 -13.55 -12.31
CA VAL A 95 21.57 -14.84 -12.18
C VAL A 95 21.08 -15.09 -10.75
N ASP A 96 21.82 -14.59 -9.75
CA ASP A 96 21.53 -14.78 -8.33
C ASP A 96 22.11 -13.65 -7.46
N ILE A 97 21.74 -13.66 -6.19
CA ILE A 97 22.17 -12.67 -5.18
C ILE A 97 23.66 -12.78 -4.89
N GLU A 98 24.24 -13.98 -4.98
CA GLU A 98 25.66 -14.20 -4.69
C GLU A 98 26.53 -13.47 -5.70
N GLN A 99 26.22 -13.57 -7.00
CA GLN A 99 26.89 -12.82 -8.05
C GLN A 99 26.68 -11.31 -7.91
N MET A 100 25.44 -10.87 -7.70
CA MET A 100 25.12 -9.45 -7.51
C MET A 100 25.93 -8.86 -6.34
N SER A 101 25.97 -9.54 -5.20
CA SER A 101 26.60 -9.04 -3.97
C SER A 101 28.12 -8.84 -4.05
N LYS A 102 28.78 -9.44 -5.05
CA LYS A 102 30.23 -9.26 -5.28
C LYS A 102 30.57 -7.91 -5.88
N VAL A 103 29.61 -7.28 -6.57
CA VAL A 103 29.82 -6.07 -7.38
C VAL A 103 28.84 -4.94 -7.08
N SER A 104 27.74 -5.23 -6.38
CA SER A 104 26.70 -4.28 -6.02
C SER A 104 26.26 -4.49 -4.58
N LYS A 105 25.89 -3.41 -3.90
CA LYS A 105 25.41 -3.41 -2.51
C LYS A 105 24.15 -2.55 -2.40
N PRO A 106 22.97 -3.09 -2.77
CA PRO A 106 21.72 -2.37 -2.60
C PRO A 106 21.40 -2.19 -1.12
N ASP A 107 20.72 -1.10 -0.77
CA ASP A 107 20.16 -0.87 0.56
C ASP A 107 18.94 -1.80 0.78
N VAL A 108 18.13 -2.01 -0.26
CA VAL A 108 16.90 -2.80 -0.20
C VAL A 108 16.81 -3.77 -1.39
N MET A 109 16.44 -5.01 -1.14
CA MET A 109 16.00 -5.96 -2.16
C MET A 109 14.48 -6.07 -2.17
N ILE A 110 13.88 -5.86 -3.33
CA ILE A 110 12.45 -6.10 -3.57
C ILE A 110 12.30 -7.48 -4.21
N ASP A 111 11.51 -8.36 -3.60
CA ASP A 111 11.36 -9.75 -4.02
C ASP A 111 9.91 -10.05 -4.46
N PHE A 112 9.75 -10.35 -5.75
CA PHE A 112 8.49 -10.81 -6.35
C PHE A 112 8.71 -12.12 -7.11
N THR A 113 9.28 -13.10 -6.42
CA THR A 113 9.54 -14.45 -6.93
C THR A 113 8.48 -15.44 -6.42
N ASN A 114 8.71 -16.74 -6.58
CA ASN A 114 7.84 -17.78 -6.04
C ASN A 114 8.38 -18.33 -4.71
N GLY A 115 7.52 -18.84 -3.83
CA GLY A 115 7.88 -19.24 -2.46
C GLY A 115 9.12 -20.13 -2.32
N LYS A 116 9.29 -21.11 -3.23
CA LYS A 116 10.46 -22.02 -3.21
C LYS A 116 11.79 -21.30 -3.45
N VAL A 117 11.79 -20.26 -4.27
CA VAL A 117 12.99 -19.46 -4.59
C VAL A 117 13.14 -18.29 -3.62
N ALA A 118 12.02 -17.75 -3.13
CA ALA A 118 11.97 -16.60 -2.24
C ALA A 118 12.72 -16.87 -0.93
N ALA A 119 12.47 -17.99 -0.24
CA ALA A 119 13.08 -18.25 1.07
C ALA A 119 14.62 -18.18 1.03
N LYS A 120 15.23 -18.88 0.07
CA LYS A 120 16.68 -18.88 -0.13
C LYS A 120 17.19 -17.49 -0.47
N SER A 121 16.50 -16.80 -1.38
CA SER A 121 16.91 -15.48 -1.85
C SER A 121 16.85 -14.44 -0.72
N ILE A 122 15.76 -14.42 0.04
CA ILE A 122 15.56 -13.53 1.17
C ILE A 122 16.64 -13.77 2.24
N SER A 123 16.90 -15.03 2.63
CA SER A 123 17.95 -15.36 3.60
C SER A 123 19.34 -14.89 3.15
N GLN A 124 19.67 -15.04 1.87
CA GLN A 124 20.92 -14.53 1.30
C GLN A 124 21.03 -13.01 1.33
N ALA A 125 19.93 -12.28 1.11
CA ALA A 125 19.94 -10.82 1.20
C ALA A 125 20.10 -10.36 2.65
N LEU A 126 19.32 -10.93 3.58
CA LEU A 126 19.36 -10.59 5.01
C LEU A 126 20.76 -10.84 5.60
N SER A 127 21.39 -11.98 5.31
CA SER A 127 22.75 -12.31 5.77
C SER A 127 23.85 -11.40 5.22
N LYS A 128 23.56 -10.64 4.16
CA LYS A 128 24.47 -9.65 3.56
C LYS A 128 24.19 -8.22 4.03
N GLY A 129 23.28 -8.03 4.99
CA GLY A 129 22.93 -6.71 5.51
C GLY A 129 21.96 -5.93 4.61
N ILE A 130 21.29 -6.60 3.66
CA ILE A 130 20.36 -5.97 2.71
C ILE A 130 18.95 -6.08 3.28
N HIS A 131 18.24 -4.96 3.40
CA HIS A 131 16.84 -4.95 3.81
C HIS A 131 15.95 -5.62 2.76
N VAL A 132 14.84 -6.22 3.16
CA VAL A 132 13.97 -6.95 2.22
C VAL A 132 12.53 -6.45 2.28
N VAL A 133 11.96 -6.22 1.10
CA VAL A 133 10.52 -6.05 0.89
C VAL A 133 10.05 -7.17 -0.04
N SER A 134 9.27 -8.12 0.48
CA SER A 134 8.79 -9.26 -0.31
C SER A 134 7.27 -9.24 -0.47
N GLY A 135 6.83 -9.48 -1.71
CA GLY A 135 5.46 -9.84 -2.05
C GLY A 135 5.31 -11.31 -2.48
N SER A 136 6.35 -12.12 -2.26
CA SER A 136 6.35 -13.54 -2.61
C SER A 136 5.40 -14.31 -1.70
N THR A 137 4.60 -15.18 -2.31
CA THR A 137 3.64 -16.03 -1.59
C THR A 137 4.16 -17.47 -1.47
N GLY A 138 3.65 -18.23 -0.50
CA GLY A 138 3.90 -19.67 -0.38
C GLY A 138 5.13 -20.04 0.44
N LEU A 139 5.62 -19.13 1.28
CA LEU A 139 6.55 -19.44 2.37
C LEU A 139 5.80 -20.15 3.50
N SER A 140 6.40 -21.21 4.04
CA SER A 140 5.90 -21.93 5.21
C SER A 140 6.26 -21.22 6.52
N ASP A 141 5.56 -21.53 7.60
CA ASP A 141 5.83 -20.97 8.94
C ASP A 141 7.27 -21.26 9.40
N LYS A 142 7.82 -22.42 9.02
CA LYS A 142 9.22 -22.78 9.30
C LYS A 142 10.20 -21.87 8.56
N GLU A 143 9.91 -21.55 7.30
CA GLU A 143 10.73 -20.62 6.52
C GLU A 143 10.62 -19.21 7.10
N TYR A 144 9.43 -18.73 7.43
CA TYR A 144 9.26 -17.43 8.09
C TYR A 144 10.01 -17.35 9.41
N SER A 145 9.93 -18.39 10.25
CA SER A 145 10.66 -18.45 11.53
C SER A 145 12.17 -18.40 11.35
N ALA A 146 12.70 -18.96 10.25
CA ALA A 146 14.12 -18.90 9.93
C ALA A 146 14.51 -17.48 9.45
N LEU A 147 13.73 -16.91 8.53
CA LEU A 147 13.95 -15.56 8.01
C LEU A 147 13.82 -14.48 9.09
N GLU A 148 12.94 -14.70 10.06
CA GLU A 148 12.80 -13.84 11.24
C GLU A 148 14.09 -13.77 12.04
N LYS A 149 14.70 -14.94 12.31
CA LYS A 149 15.99 -15.02 13.00
C LYS A 149 17.10 -14.36 12.19
N ASP A 150 17.12 -14.57 10.87
CA ASP A 150 18.09 -13.91 9.99
C ASP A 150 17.94 -12.38 10.05
N SER A 151 16.70 -11.88 10.02
CA SER A 151 16.38 -10.45 10.13
C SER A 151 16.89 -9.85 11.45
N ILE A 152 16.59 -10.51 12.57
CA ILE A 152 17.02 -10.09 13.92
C ILE A 152 18.55 -10.13 14.04
N ASN A 153 19.17 -11.26 13.71
CA ASN A 153 20.60 -11.48 13.92
C ASN A 153 21.48 -10.55 13.08
N ASN A 154 21.02 -10.18 11.88
CA ASN A 154 21.77 -9.27 11.00
C ASN A 154 21.35 -7.80 11.16
N ASN A 155 20.41 -7.49 12.07
CA ASN A 155 19.89 -6.14 12.31
C ASN A 155 19.42 -5.46 11.02
N VAL A 156 18.60 -6.16 10.24
CA VAL A 156 18.04 -5.68 8.96
C VAL A 156 16.52 -5.68 9.04
N GLY A 157 15.87 -4.76 8.36
CA GLY A 157 14.42 -4.77 8.20
C GLY A 157 13.96 -5.80 7.17
N PHE A 158 12.85 -6.49 7.47
CA PHE A 158 12.18 -7.39 6.56
C PHE A 158 10.66 -7.16 6.62
N ILE A 159 10.09 -6.68 5.51
CA ILE A 159 8.65 -6.56 5.31
C ILE A 159 8.19 -7.67 4.36
N SER A 160 7.19 -8.45 4.78
CA SER A 160 6.48 -9.41 3.94
C SER A 160 5.01 -9.02 3.88
N ALA A 161 4.52 -8.63 2.69
CA ALA A 161 3.14 -8.18 2.53
C ALA A 161 2.44 -8.94 1.38
N PRO A 162 1.27 -9.57 1.64
CA PRO A 162 0.51 -10.27 0.60
C PRO A 162 -0.20 -9.32 -0.37
N ASN A 163 -0.34 -8.05 0.01
CA ASN A 163 -0.99 -7.01 -0.79
C ASN A 163 -0.36 -5.64 -0.49
N PHE A 164 0.06 -4.94 -1.55
CA PHE A 164 0.66 -3.59 -1.47
C PHE A 164 -0.29 -2.47 -1.91
N ALA A 165 -1.56 -2.77 -2.22
CA ALA A 165 -2.53 -1.76 -2.60
C ALA A 165 -3.00 -1.00 -1.36
N ILE A 166 -2.55 0.25 -1.21
CA ILE A 166 -2.89 1.10 -0.06
C ILE A 166 -4.41 1.19 0.12
N GLY A 167 -5.17 1.37 -0.96
CA GLY A 167 -6.63 1.45 -0.91
C GLY A 167 -7.30 0.18 -0.39
N ALA A 168 -6.78 -1.01 -0.72
CA ALA A 168 -7.30 -2.28 -0.20
C ALA A 168 -7.07 -2.40 1.31
N ILE A 169 -5.89 -2.00 1.79
CA ILE A 169 -5.55 -2.03 3.21
C ILE A 169 -6.39 -1.01 3.99
N LEU A 170 -6.61 0.18 3.43
CA LEU A 170 -7.50 1.18 4.03
C LEU A 170 -8.95 0.68 4.07
N LEU A 171 -9.46 0.07 2.99
CA LEU A 171 -10.80 -0.52 2.99
C LEU A 171 -10.94 -1.58 4.08
N MET A 172 -9.96 -2.48 4.22
CA MET A 172 -9.95 -3.49 5.28
C MET A 172 -9.98 -2.86 6.67
N HIS A 173 -9.08 -1.91 6.93
CA HIS A 173 -8.99 -1.22 8.22
C HIS A 173 -10.29 -0.47 8.57
N LEU A 174 -10.83 0.32 7.63
CA LEU A 174 -12.07 1.06 7.81
C LEU A 174 -13.28 0.13 7.99
N SER A 175 -13.29 -1.03 7.32
CA SER A 175 -14.34 -2.05 7.51
C SER A 175 -14.27 -2.66 8.91
N GLY A 176 -13.06 -2.88 9.44
CA GLY A 176 -12.84 -3.30 10.83
C GLY A 176 -13.31 -2.28 11.85
N ILE A 177 -13.13 -0.98 11.59
CA ILE A 177 -13.67 0.08 12.47
C ILE A 177 -15.19 0.13 12.37
N ALA A 178 -15.74 0.15 11.15
CA ALA A 178 -17.17 0.26 10.92
C ALA A 178 -17.95 -0.94 11.49
N SER A 179 -17.37 -2.15 11.49
CA SER A 179 -18.05 -3.35 11.98
C SER A 179 -18.44 -3.29 13.46
N GLU A 180 -17.80 -2.47 14.29
CA GLU A 180 -18.19 -2.27 15.68
C GLU A 180 -19.56 -1.56 15.80
N TYR A 181 -19.97 -0.78 14.80
CA TYR A 181 -21.18 0.07 14.82
C TYR A 181 -22.38 -0.49 14.06
N PHE A 182 -22.18 -1.53 13.25
CA PHE A 182 -23.24 -2.12 12.41
C PHE A 182 -23.50 -3.58 12.76
N GLU A 183 -24.77 -3.98 12.72
CA GLU A 183 -25.18 -5.37 12.97
C GLU A 183 -25.32 -6.20 11.69
N TYR A 184 -25.46 -5.57 10.52
CA TYR A 184 -25.64 -6.23 9.23
C TYR A 184 -24.56 -5.81 8.25
N ALA A 185 -23.99 -6.76 7.51
CA ALA A 185 -23.02 -6.50 6.47
C ALA A 185 -23.04 -7.55 5.35
N ASP A 186 -22.74 -7.11 4.13
CA ASP A 186 -22.44 -7.96 2.98
C ASP A 186 -21.05 -7.58 2.41
N LEU A 187 -20.33 -8.58 1.90
CA LEU A 187 -19.08 -8.42 1.17
C LEU A 187 -19.26 -8.91 -0.27
N ILE A 188 -19.06 -8.01 -1.22
CA ILE A 188 -19.08 -8.32 -2.65
C ILE A 188 -17.66 -8.16 -3.20
N GLU A 189 -17.17 -9.17 -3.89
CA GLU A 189 -15.90 -9.10 -4.60
C GLU A 189 -16.01 -9.55 -6.06
N SER A 190 -15.19 -8.96 -6.91
CA SER A 190 -15.07 -9.39 -8.31
C SER A 190 -13.62 -9.39 -8.78
N HIS A 191 -13.27 -10.37 -9.58
CA HIS A 191 -11.93 -10.55 -10.14
C HIS A 191 -12.02 -11.02 -11.60
N HIS A 192 -10.89 -11.03 -12.30
CA HIS A 192 -10.78 -11.66 -13.61
C HIS A 192 -11.19 -13.14 -13.56
N GLU A 193 -11.62 -13.67 -14.71
CA GLU A 193 -12.09 -15.04 -14.92
C GLU A 193 -11.05 -16.12 -14.57
N MET A 194 -9.76 -15.81 -14.70
CA MET A 194 -8.67 -16.76 -14.41
C MET A 194 -8.35 -16.93 -12.92
N LYS A 195 -9.05 -16.24 -12.01
CA LYS A 195 -8.77 -16.33 -10.57
C LYS A 195 -9.40 -17.59 -9.99
N ILE A 196 -8.56 -18.44 -9.39
CA ILE A 196 -8.92 -19.80 -8.97
C ILE A 196 -9.61 -19.83 -7.60
N ASP A 197 -9.11 -19.04 -6.65
CA ASP A 197 -9.64 -18.96 -5.29
C ASP A 197 -10.94 -18.16 -5.25
N SER A 198 -11.91 -18.60 -4.44
CA SER A 198 -13.19 -17.93 -4.19
C SER A 198 -13.71 -18.26 -2.78
N PRO A 199 -13.92 -17.28 -1.89
CA PRO A 199 -13.60 -15.85 -2.06
C PRO A 199 -12.08 -15.61 -2.15
N SER A 200 -11.65 -14.42 -2.57
CA SER A 200 -10.22 -14.10 -2.61
C SER A 200 -9.59 -14.05 -1.22
N GLY A 201 -8.26 -14.23 -1.16
CA GLY A 201 -7.50 -13.98 0.08
C GLY A 201 -7.73 -12.58 0.67
N THR A 202 -7.86 -11.54 -0.16
CA THR A 202 -8.18 -10.19 0.33
C THR A 202 -9.59 -10.10 0.93
N ALA A 203 -10.58 -10.77 0.33
CA ALA A 203 -11.92 -10.86 0.89
C ALA A 203 -11.92 -11.57 2.26
N ILE A 204 -11.16 -12.66 2.40
CA ILE A 204 -10.98 -13.33 3.69
C ILE A 204 -10.37 -12.39 4.74
N SER A 205 -9.28 -11.67 4.40
CA SER A 205 -8.67 -10.72 5.33
C SER A 205 -9.58 -9.57 5.73
N ILE A 206 -10.47 -9.11 4.83
CA ILE A 206 -11.52 -8.13 5.16
C ILE A 206 -12.49 -8.70 6.19
N LEU A 207 -12.99 -9.93 5.99
CA LEU A 207 -13.91 -10.60 6.92
C LEU A 207 -13.28 -10.85 8.29
N GLU A 208 -12.01 -11.27 8.31
CA GLU A 208 -11.24 -11.42 9.54
C GLU A 208 -11.11 -10.08 10.27
N SER A 209 -10.74 -9.01 9.56
CA SER A 209 -10.66 -7.66 10.15
C SER A 209 -11.99 -7.18 10.71
N MET A 210 -13.11 -7.44 10.03
CA MET A 210 -14.45 -7.04 10.47
C MET A 210 -14.92 -7.79 11.72
N THR A 211 -14.45 -9.02 11.93
CA THR A 211 -14.97 -9.91 12.97
C THR A 211 -14.00 -10.18 14.11
N LYS A 212 -12.76 -9.66 14.04
CA LYS A 212 -11.71 -9.85 15.03
C LYS A 212 -12.10 -9.30 16.41
N ASP A 213 -12.57 -8.05 16.45
CA ASP A 213 -12.87 -7.33 17.70
C ASP A 213 -14.39 -7.21 17.98
N LYS A 214 -15.23 -7.76 17.08
CA LYS A 214 -16.69 -7.66 17.21
C LYS A 214 -17.19 -8.61 18.29
N THR A 215 -17.99 -8.08 19.22
CA THR A 215 -18.68 -8.93 20.21
C THR A 215 -19.83 -9.67 19.52
N GLY A 216 -19.63 -10.97 19.28
CA GLY A 216 -20.60 -11.82 18.59
C GLY A 216 -20.55 -11.71 17.07
N ASP A 217 -21.39 -12.51 16.40
CA ASP A 217 -21.50 -12.53 14.95
C ASP A 217 -22.41 -11.40 14.44
N PHE A 218 -22.34 -11.13 13.13
CA PHE A 218 -23.32 -10.26 12.49
C PHE A 218 -24.73 -10.88 12.55
N LYS A 219 -25.74 -10.08 12.25
CA LYS A 219 -27.10 -10.55 11.99
C LYS A 219 -27.26 -10.76 10.49
N SER A 220 -27.99 -11.81 10.13
CA SER A 220 -28.41 -12.08 8.77
C SER A 220 -29.92 -12.29 8.74
N ASN A 221 -30.59 -11.73 7.74
CA ASN A 221 -31.98 -12.04 7.48
C ASN A 221 -32.05 -13.38 6.75
N LYS A 222 -32.91 -14.28 7.22
CA LYS A 222 -33.26 -15.50 6.50
C LYS A 222 -34.33 -15.15 5.48
N ALA A 223 -34.15 -15.54 4.23
CA ALA A 223 -35.21 -15.33 3.25
C ALA A 223 -36.32 -16.35 3.54
N GLU A 224 -37.59 -15.90 3.45
CA GLU A 224 -38.73 -16.79 3.65
C GLU A 224 -38.90 -17.79 2.48
N ILE A 225 -38.29 -17.48 1.32
CA ILE A 225 -38.26 -18.30 0.12
C ILE A 225 -36.81 -18.30 -0.39
N GLU A 226 -36.10 -19.43 -0.24
CA GLU A 226 -34.67 -19.54 -0.60
C GLU A 226 -34.42 -20.36 -1.88
N ASP A 227 -35.45 -20.98 -2.46
CA ASP A 227 -35.27 -22.16 -3.33
C ASP A 227 -35.59 -21.97 -4.82
N GLU A 228 -35.87 -20.75 -5.32
CA GLU A 228 -36.05 -20.55 -6.76
C GLU A 228 -34.70 -20.69 -7.51
N ILE A 229 -33.62 -20.15 -6.94
CA ILE A 229 -32.25 -20.29 -7.47
C ILE A 229 -31.30 -20.52 -6.28
N LYS A 230 -30.70 -21.72 -6.24
CA LYS A 230 -29.78 -22.13 -5.17
C LYS A 230 -28.58 -21.18 -5.06
N ASN A 231 -28.12 -20.95 -3.82
CA ASN A 231 -26.92 -20.19 -3.47
C ASN A 231 -26.94 -18.70 -3.89
N THR A 232 -28.11 -18.11 -4.13
CA THR A 232 -28.25 -16.69 -4.52
C THR A 232 -27.72 -15.72 -3.45
N ARG A 233 -27.80 -16.11 -2.17
CA ARG A 233 -27.26 -15.33 -1.04
C ARG A 233 -25.73 -15.42 -0.89
N GLY A 234 -25.04 -16.19 -1.75
CA GLY A 234 -23.59 -16.34 -1.68
C GLY A 234 -23.12 -17.23 -0.52
N GLY A 235 -21.83 -17.14 -0.19
CA GLY A 235 -21.24 -17.81 0.96
C GLY A 235 -21.56 -17.07 2.26
N ASN A 236 -21.40 -17.75 3.40
CA ASN A 236 -21.63 -17.15 4.72
C ASN A 236 -20.36 -17.21 5.57
N TYR A 237 -19.99 -16.08 6.18
CA TYR A 237 -18.91 -16.00 7.15
C TYR A 237 -19.39 -15.20 8.36
N LYS A 238 -19.62 -15.86 9.50
CA LYS A 238 -20.14 -15.21 10.73
C LYS A 238 -21.35 -14.30 10.45
N ASN A 239 -22.30 -14.81 9.66
CA ASN A 239 -23.51 -14.10 9.20
C ASN A 239 -23.31 -12.92 8.24
N ILE A 240 -22.10 -12.71 7.72
CA ILE A 240 -21.84 -11.82 6.59
C ILE A 240 -22.05 -12.63 5.30
N ASN A 241 -22.85 -12.10 4.37
CA ASN A 241 -22.97 -12.75 3.06
C ASN A 241 -21.79 -12.36 2.17
N VAL A 242 -21.25 -13.33 1.44
CA VAL A 242 -20.06 -13.16 0.60
C VAL A 242 -20.40 -13.54 -0.84
N HIS A 243 -20.36 -12.55 -1.71
CA HIS A 243 -20.64 -12.71 -3.14
C HIS A 243 -19.35 -12.58 -3.93
N SER A 244 -19.04 -13.62 -4.73
CA SER A 244 -17.78 -13.68 -5.49
C SER A 244 -18.05 -13.83 -6.98
N ALA A 245 -17.76 -12.78 -7.74
CA ALA A 245 -17.93 -12.76 -9.20
C ALA A 245 -16.59 -12.94 -9.92
N ARG A 246 -16.61 -13.60 -11.08
CA ARG A 246 -15.46 -13.79 -11.97
C ARG A 246 -15.85 -13.34 -13.37
N MET A 247 -15.21 -12.28 -13.87
CA MET A 247 -15.63 -11.64 -15.12
C MET A 247 -14.45 -10.97 -15.86
N PRO A 248 -14.40 -11.08 -17.20
CA PRO A 248 -13.47 -10.30 -18.01
C PRO A 248 -13.58 -8.79 -17.77
N GLY A 249 -12.45 -8.09 -17.89
CA GLY A 249 -12.37 -6.63 -17.72
C GLY A 249 -12.23 -6.16 -16.27
N ARG A 250 -12.22 -7.06 -15.27
CA ARG A 250 -11.93 -6.73 -13.86
C ARG A 250 -10.54 -7.25 -13.47
N VAL A 251 -9.76 -6.45 -12.74
CA VAL A 251 -8.54 -6.95 -12.07
C VAL A 251 -8.91 -7.43 -10.68
N ALA A 252 -9.34 -6.52 -9.80
CA ALA A 252 -9.92 -6.84 -8.51
C ALA A 252 -10.81 -5.68 -8.03
N ARG A 253 -11.95 -6.01 -7.41
CA ARG A 253 -12.83 -5.08 -6.70
C ARG A 253 -13.31 -5.73 -5.42
N HIS A 254 -13.36 -4.95 -4.35
CA HIS A 254 -13.95 -5.32 -3.07
C HIS A 254 -14.90 -4.22 -2.61
N GLU A 255 -16.06 -4.64 -2.14
CA GLU A 255 -17.13 -3.76 -1.72
C GLU A 255 -17.75 -4.31 -0.43
N VAL A 256 -17.66 -3.55 0.65
CA VAL A 256 -18.29 -3.87 1.94
C VAL A 256 -19.49 -2.95 2.10
N VAL A 257 -20.66 -3.52 2.28
CA VAL A 257 -21.91 -2.79 2.49
C VAL A 257 -22.41 -3.08 3.89
N PHE A 258 -22.52 -2.06 4.72
CA PHE A 258 -23.14 -2.13 6.04
C PHE A 258 -24.56 -1.56 5.98
N GLY A 259 -25.47 -2.18 6.72
CA GLY A 259 -26.87 -1.78 6.81
C GLY A 259 -27.32 -1.48 8.24
N ALA A 260 -28.09 -0.41 8.40
CA ALA A 260 -28.82 -0.09 9.63
C ALA A 260 -30.16 0.59 9.30
N LEU A 261 -31.02 0.78 10.31
CA LEU A 261 -32.32 1.43 10.12
C LEU A 261 -32.13 2.84 9.52
N GLY A 262 -32.66 3.06 8.32
CA GLY A 262 -32.63 4.36 7.64
C GLY A 262 -31.30 4.76 7.00
N GLN A 263 -30.29 3.88 6.99
CA GLN A 263 -28.98 4.20 6.39
C GLN A 263 -28.18 2.98 5.93
N THR A 264 -27.25 3.23 5.01
CA THR A 264 -26.24 2.27 4.58
C THR A 264 -24.88 2.96 4.51
N LEU A 265 -23.81 2.21 4.77
CA LEU A 265 -22.44 2.64 4.55
C LEU A 265 -21.76 1.68 3.59
N THR A 266 -21.22 2.20 2.49
CA THR A 266 -20.54 1.39 1.46
C THR A 266 -19.08 1.81 1.34
N LEU A 267 -18.17 0.86 1.51
CA LEU A 267 -16.73 1.02 1.28
C LEU A 267 -16.33 0.24 0.04
N ILE A 268 -15.70 0.90 -0.93
CA ILE A 268 -15.33 0.31 -2.22
C ILE A 268 -13.85 0.54 -2.50
N HIS A 269 -13.18 -0.51 -2.99
CA HIS A 269 -11.85 -0.43 -3.57
C HIS A 269 -11.82 -1.12 -4.93
N ASP A 270 -11.30 -0.42 -5.94
CA ASP A 270 -11.06 -0.95 -7.28
C ASP A 270 -9.56 -0.92 -7.60
N SER A 271 -8.97 -2.10 -7.84
CA SER A 271 -7.67 -2.20 -8.50
C SER A 271 -7.90 -2.15 -10.00
N ILE A 272 -7.51 -1.05 -10.66
CA ILE A 272 -7.67 -0.89 -12.11
C ILE A 272 -6.56 -1.65 -12.87
N ASN A 273 -5.33 -1.59 -12.35
CA ASN A 273 -4.16 -2.26 -12.91
C ASN A 273 -3.13 -2.57 -11.81
N ARG A 274 -1.98 -3.15 -12.17
CA ARG A 274 -0.91 -3.52 -11.22
C ARG A 274 -0.11 -2.34 -10.66
N GLU A 275 -0.21 -1.17 -11.29
CA GLU A 275 0.46 0.04 -10.80
C GLU A 275 -0.13 0.48 -9.45
N SER A 276 -1.38 0.09 -9.14
CA SER A 276 -2.01 0.31 -7.84
C SER A 276 -1.23 -0.24 -6.64
N PHE A 277 -0.35 -1.22 -6.84
CA PHE A 277 0.52 -1.77 -5.81
C PHE A 277 1.79 -0.94 -5.57
N MET A 278 2.24 -0.18 -6.57
CA MET A 278 3.56 0.44 -6.56
C MET A 278 3.73 1.51 -5.47
N PRO A 279 2.75 2.38 -5.17
CA PRO A 279 2.86 3.31 -4.05
C PRO A 279 3.13 2.60 -2.71
N GLY A 280 2.49 1.45 -2.47
CA GLY A 280 2.74 0.65 -1.26
C GLY A 280 4.12 0.01 -1.25
N VAL A 281 4.59 -0.51 -2.39
CA VAL A 281 5.97 -1.05 -2.50
C VAL A 281 7.00 0.04 -2.21
N MET A 282 6.86 1.22 -2.82
CA MET A 282 7.79 2.34 -2.61
C MET A 282 7.74 2.86 -1.16
N LEU A 283 6.56 2.84 -0.52
CA LEU A 283 6.45 3.15 0.89
C LEU A 283 7.22 2.14 1.76
N CYS A 284 7.09 0.84 1.47
CA CYS A 284 7.85 -0.19 2.18
C CYS A 284 9.36 -0.02 1.98
N VAL A 285 9.83 0.27 0.76
CA VAL A 285 11.25 0.54 0.48
C VAL A 285 11.79 1.68 1.34
N ARG A 286 11.01 2.75 1.52
CA ARG A 286 11.41 3.90 2.35
C ARG A 286 11.45 3.56 3.84
N LYS A 287 10.51 2.75 4.33
CA LYS A 287 10.33 2.48 5.76
C LYS A 287 11.00 1.19 6.25
N VAL A 288 11.42 0.29 5.37
CA VAL A 288 11.92 -1.04 5.78
C VAL A 288 13.05 -0.95 6.80
N LYS A 289 13.93 0.05 6.65
CA LYS A 289 15.04 0.28 7.57
C LYS A 289 14.58 0.58 9.00
N ASP A 290 13.43 1.23 9.19
CA ASP A 290 12.89 1.58 10.50
C ASP A 290 12.52 0.33 11.32
N PHE A 291 12.37 -0.81 10.67
CA PHE A 291 12.06 -2.12 11.26
C PHE A 291 13.28 -3.01 11.47
N SER A 292 14.49 -2.45 11.38
CA SER A 292 15.73 -3.23 11.53
C SER A 292 15.80 -3.94 12.87
N GLY A 293 16.10 -5.24 12.84
CA GLY A 293 16.24 -6.06 14.05
C GLY A 293 14.92 -6.44 14.73
N GLN A 294 13.76 -6.07 14.17
CA GLN A 294 12.44 -6.36 14.75
C GLN A 294 11.83 -7.69 14.27
N GLY A 295 12.54 -8.45 13.44
CA GLY A 295 12.01 -9.68 12.84
C GLY A 295 11.23 -9.41 11.55
N VAL A 296 10.15 -10.17 11.32
CA VAL A 296 9.33 -10.04 10.11
C VAL A 296 8.14 -9.11 10.38
N ILE A 297 8.04 -8.05 9.57
CA ILE A 297 6.86 -7.19 9.55
C ILE A 297 5.89 -7.73 8.51
N PHE A 298 4.85 -8.40 8.99
CA PHE A 298 3.76 -8.89 8.17
C PHE A 298 2.75 -7.78 7.87
N GLY A 299 2.45 -7.60 6.58
CA GLY A 299 1.40 -6.71 6.10
C GLY A 299 1.84 -5.26 5.92
N LEU A 300 1.12 -4.53 5.06
CA LEU A 300 1.35 -3.11 4.79
C LEU A 300 0.67 -2.20 5.83
N ASP A 301 -0.32 -2.71 6.56
CA ASP A 301 -1.02 -2.03 7.65
C ASP A 301 -0.06 -1.51 8.74
N LYS A 302 0.88 -2.35 9.19
CA LYS A 302 1.92 -1.94 10.16
C LYS A 302 2.81 -0.82 9.63
N VAL A 303 3.15 -0.86 8.35
CA VAL A 303 3.99 0.16 7.68
C VAL A 303 3.22 1.47 7.53
N LEU A 304 1.91 1.40 7.31
CA LEU A 304 1.01 2.55 7.28
C LEU A 304 0.70 3.10 8.69
N GLY A 305 1.07 2.39 9.76
CA GLY A 305 0.72 2.75 11.13
C GLY A 305 -0.76 2.53 11.45
N LEU A 306 -1.41 1.61 10.74
CA LEU A 306 -2.81 1.26 10.95
C LEU A 306 -2.90 0.13 11.98
N GLY A 307 -3.41 0.46 13.16
CA GLY A 307 -3.59 -0.44 14.29
C GLY A 307 -4.07 0.36 15.50
N LYS A 308 -4.75 -0.27 16.46
CA LYS A 308 -5.00 0.39 17.75
C LYS A 308 -3.64 0.60 18.40
N ASN A 309 -3.24 1.86 18.62
CA ASN A 309 -2.19 2.16 19.59
C ASN A 309 -2.68 1.54 20.90
N GLU A 310 -1.98 0.53 21.42
CA GLU A 310 -2.17 0.10 22.79
C GLU A 310 -1.77 1.29 23.67
N HIS A 311 -2.77 2.08 24.07
CA HIS A 311 -2.68 3.12 25.09
C HIS A 311 -3.21 2.56 26.41
#